data_AF-A0A1Y4HCR0-F1
#
_entry.id   AF-A0A1Y4HCR0-F1
#
_cell.length_a   1.000
_cell.length_b   1.000
_cell.length_c   1.000
_cell.angle_alpha   90.00
_cell.angle_beta   90.00
_cell.angle_gamma   90.00
#
_symmetry.space_group_name_H-M   'P 1'
#
loop_
_entity.id
_entity.type
_entity.pdbx_description
1 polymer ?
#
loop_
_entity_poly.entity_id
_entity_poly.type
_entity_poly.pdbx_seq_one_letter_code
_entity_poly.pdbx_strand_id
1 'polypeptide(L)'
;MKYNMIKKLKLVSLKVLMFCTSYFLVFLFLFALFRCFNEFEILPDTVYLPASVLFSAVVAIGFRICSVLSKKYTKKTKLKNFWEMNYSYFLLAYFISIFCMVSLKSEIVWTLEKLEEILSLEWTIFSISITIFLVWNVLILQFLKEKQPSEEKSNSLINKIGYIQKKANFHGQASLFFNSVYLLTINLIVLLFATSVVHFSTEQTVTILNQTVTSITFYFCTNTISILFLDILKPLSQEKKTMLEESKVTTEDLNLQNKVSEISNQALKAFKAIEELSTLSKDKKTEMQNVILAEAMQQLTGIQDQSEYIEGGEK
;
A
#
# COMPACT_ATOMS: atom_id res chain seq x y z
N MET A 1 -28.88 -1.63 31.86
CA MET A 1 -27.77 -2.33 32.56
C MET A 1 -27.00 -3.31 31.65
N LYS A 2 -27.67 -4.23 30.93
CA LYS A 2 -27.04 -5.20 29.99
C LYS A 2 -26.15 -4.55 28.91
N TYR A 3 -26.57 -3.42 28.32
CA TYR A 3 -25.81 -2.73 27.26
C TYR A 3 -24.42 -2.23 27.73
N ASN A 4 -24.32 -1.67 28.95
CA ASN A 4 -23.05 -1.22 29.52
C ASN A 4 -22.12 -2.39 29.89
N MET A 5 -22.66 -3.54 30.27
CA MET A 5 -21.88 -4.76 30.53
C MET A 5 -21.28 -5.32 29.25
N ILE A 6 -22.07 -5.42 28.16
CA ILE A 6 -21.61 -5.88 26.85
C ILE A 6 -20.51 -4.97 26.29
N LYS A 7 -20.65 -3.64 26.44
CA LYS A 7 -19.65 -2.66 26.00
C LYS A 7 -18.34 -2.80 26.79
N LYS A 8 -18.40 -3.02 28.10
CA LYS A 8 -17.22 -3.27 28.94
C LYS A 8 -16.54 -4.59 28.59
N LEU A 9 -17.30 -5.66 28.36
CA LEU A 9 -16.77 -6.97 27.97
C LEU A 9 -16.02 -6.90 26.63
N LYS A 10 -16.61 -6.24 25.61
CA LYS A 10 -15.94 -6.00 24.31
C LYS A 10 -14.67 -5.17 24.44
N LEU A 11 -14.64 -4.20 25.34
CA LEU A 11 -13.46 -3.37 25.58
C LEU A 11 -12.33 -4.17 26.27
N VAL A 12 -12.69 -5.03 27.22
CA VAL A 12 -11.74 -5.91 27.91
C VAL A 12 -11.19 -6.95 26.94
N SER A 13 -12.05 -7.61 26.15
CA SER A 13 -11.60 -8.60 25.17
C SER A 13 -10.66 -7.99 24.13
N LEU A 14 -10.93 -6.77 23.64
CA LEU A 14 -10.04 -6.06 22.72
C LEU A 14 -8.68 -5.74 23.35
N LYS A 15 -8.65 -5.36 24.63
CA LYS A 15 -7.40 -5.10 25.36
C LYS A 15 -6.58 -6.37 25.58
N VAL A 16 -7.24 -7.49 25.90
CA VAL A 16 -6.56 -8.79 26.04
C VAL A 16 -6.02 -9.23 24.69
N LEU A 17 -6.82 -9.20 23.63
CA LEU A 17 -6.40 -9.58 22.28
C LEU A 17 -5.17 -8.79 21.82
N MET A 18 -5.24 -7.46 21.91
CA MET A 18 -4.10 -6.62 21.53
C MET A 18 -2.85 -6.88 22.40
N PHE A 19 -3.00 -7.33 23.66
CA PHE A 19 -1.85 -7.71 24.49
C PHE A 19 -1.26 -9.03 24.01
N CYS A 20 -2.09 -10.04 23.77
CA CYS A 20 -1.67 -11.32 23.21
C CYS A 20 -0.95 -11.14 21.86
N THR A 21 -1.46 -10.27 20.98
CA THR A 21 -0.80 -9.95 19.70
C THR A 21 0.55 -9.28 19.92
N SER A 22 0.64 -8.28 20.79
CA SER A 22 1.94 -7.63 21.08
C SER A 22 2.94 -8.59 21.73
N TYR A 23 2.48 -9.43 22.64
CA TYR A 23 3.31 -10.44 23.29
C TYR A 23 3.83 -11.45 22.28
N PHE A 24 2.97 -11.97 21.42
CA PHE A 24 3.35 -12.94 20.39
C PHE A 24 4.39 -12.39 19.42
N LEU A 25 4.21 -11.14 18.96
CA LEU A 25 5.20 -10.49 18.08
C LEU A 25 6.53 -10.25 18.82
N VAL A 26 6.50 -9.71 20.03
CA VAL A 26 7.75 -9.52 20.79
C VAL A 26 8.44 -10.86 21.07
N PHE A 27 7.67 -11.89 21.40
CA PHE A 27 8.17 -13.24 21.63
C PHE A 27 8.85 -13.81 20.38
N LEU A 28 8.21 -13.76 19.21
CA LEU A 28 8.81 -14.28 17.97
C LEU A 28 10.17 -13.63 17.67
N PHE A 29 10.27 -12.32 17.86
CA PHE A 29 11.51 -11.59 17.62
C PHE A 29 12.60 -11.93 18.65
N LEU A 30 12.28 -11.91 19.94
CA LEU A 30 13.23 -12.24 20.99
C LEU A 30 13.65 -13.71 20.95
N PHE A 31 12.73 -14.61 20.58
CA PHE A 31 13.03 -16.02 20.35
C PHE A 31 14.04 -16.18 19.22
N ALA A 32 13.83 -15.53 18.08
CA ALA A 32 14.77 -15.56 16.96
C ALA A 32 16.14 -14.98 17.33
N LEU A 33 16.16 -13.86 18.06
CA LEU A 33 17.38 -13.22 18.54
C LEU A 33 18.15 -14.09 19.54
N PHE A 34 17.49 -14.63 20.56
CA PHE A 34 18.14 -15.47 21.56
C PHE A 34 18.53 -16.84 21.02
N ARG A 35 17.78 -17.37 20.05
CA ARG A 35 18.22 -18.54 19.29
C ARG A 35 19.51 -18.25 18.54
N CYS A 36 19.61 -17.12 17.86
CA CYS A 36 20.85 -16.70 17.19
C CYS A 36 22.01 -16.63 18.21
N PHE A 37 21.81 -15.99 19.37
CA PHE A 37 22.83 -15.96 20.42
C PHE A 37 23.20 -17.33 20.97
N ASN A 38 22.24 -18.26 21.06
CA ASN A 38 22.49 -19.63 21.46
C ASN A 38 23.36 -20.38 20.44
N GLU A 39 23.08 -20.23 19.15
CA GLU A 39 23.89 -20.81 18.07
C GLU A 39 25.34 -20.32 18.16
N PHE A 40 25.56 -19.03 18.43
CA PHE A 40 26.91 -18.46 18.62
C PHE A 40 27.53 -18.70 20.02
N GLU A 41 26.98 -19.63 20.81
CA GLU A 41 27.44 -19.99 22.16
C GLU A 41 27.47 -18.82 23.18
N ILE A 42 26.79 -17.72 22.88
CA ILE A 42 26.69 -16.54 23.77
C ILE A 42 25.73 -16.83 24.93
N LEU A 43 24.69 -17.62 24.66
CA LEU A 43 23.64 -18.01 25.61
C LEU A 43 23.56 -19.53 25.70
N PRO A 44 23.40 -20.12 26.90
CA PRO A 44 23.22 -21.57 27.04
C PRO A 44 21.85 -22.05 26.55
N ASP A 45 21.80 -23.30 26.07
CA ASP A 45 20.56 -23.99 25.63
C ASP A 45 19.47 -23.98 26.70
N THR A 46 19.87 -24.05 27.97
CA THR A 46 18.94 -24.06 29.11
C THR A 46 18.31 -22.70 29.39
N VAL A 47 18.88 -21.61 28.86
CA VAL A 47 18.52 -20.23 29.20
C VAL A 47 17.76 -19.53 28.09
N TYR A 48 18.04 -19.80 26.81
CA TYR A 48 17.49 -18.99 25.72
C TYR A 48 15.94 -19.00 25.68
N LEU A 49 15.30 -20.17 25.86
CA LEU A 49 13.84 -20.31 25.77
C LEU A 49 13.15 -19.67 26.99
N PRO A 50 13.55 -19.95 28.25
CA PRO A 50 13.02 -19.23 29.42
C PRO A 50 13.25 -17.72 29.35
N ALA A 51 14.42 -17.27 28.89
CA ALA A 51 14.73 -15.85 28.73
C ALA A 51 13.80 -15.21 27.70
N SER A 52 13.57 -15.86 26.55
CA SER A 52 12.70 -15.32 25.49
C SER A 52 11.29 -15.05 25.99
N VAL A 53 10.72 -15.96 26.79
CA VAL A 53 9.39 -15.85 27.41
C VAL A 53 9.33 -14.74 28.46
N LEU A 54 10.33 -14.67 29.35
CA LEU A 54 10.38 -13.67 30.43
C LEU A 54 10.57 -12.26 29.86
N PHE A 55 11.56 -12.08 28.97
CA PHE A 55 11.82 -10.78 28.36
C PHE A 55 10.66 -10.34 27.46
N SER A 56 9.99 -11.26 26.74
CA SER A 56 8.83 -10.90 25.93
C SER A 56 7.65 -10.42 26.77
N ALA A 57 7.43 -11.01 27.94
CA ALA A 57 6.40 -10.54 28.88
C ALA A 57 6.69 -9.12 29.37
N VAL A 58 7.93 -8.86 29.81
CA VAL A 58 8.36 -7.55 30.32
C VAL A 58 8.24 -6.48 29.23
N VAL A 59 8.77 -6.74 28.03
CA VAL A 59 8.74 -5.80 26.91
C VAL A 59 7.30 -5.56 26.43
N ALA A 60 6.46 -6.60 26.36
CA ALA A 60 5.06 -6.44 25.99
C ALA A 60 4.31 -5.55 27.00
N ILE A 61 4.50 -5.78 28.31
CA ILE A 61 3.89 -4.94 29.36
C ILE A 61 4.38 -3.49 29.23
N GLY A 62 5.69 -3.27 29.08
CA GLY A 62 6.27 -1.95 28.88
C GLY A 62 5.71 -1.24 27.64
N PHE A 63 5.64 -1.94 26.50
CA PHE A 63 5.04 -1.42 25.27
C PHE A 63 3.59 -0.97 25.47
N ARG A 64 2.79 -1.75 26.23
CA ARG A 64 1.40 -1.38 26.53
C ARG A 64 1.31 -0.14 27.39
N ILE A 65 2.08 -0.05 28.46
CA ILE A 65 2.12 1.13 29.35
C ILE A 65 2.49 2.36 28.52
N CYS A 66 3.56 2.28 27.73
CA CYS A 66 4.00 3.35 26.83
C CYS A 66 2.92 3.73 25.81
N SER A 67 2.19 2.75 25.24
CA SER A 67 1.12 3.02 24.26
C SER A 67 -0.08 3.76 24.85
N VAL A 68 -0.40 3.53 26.13
CA VAL A 68 -1.50 4.20 26.83
C VAL A 68 -1.08 5.62 27.20
N LEU A 69 0.15 5.79 27.72
CA LEU A 69 0.71 7.09 28.04
C LEU A 69 0.86 7.96 26.78
N SER A 70 1.37 7.41 25.68
CA SER A 70 1.54 8.16 24.44
C SER A 70 0.20 8.64 23.87
N LYS A 71 -0.88 7.85 23.95
CA LYS A 71 -2.21 8.32 23.54
C LYS A 71 -2.72 9.53 24.34
N LYS A 72 -2.28 9.68 25.59
CA LYS A 72 -2.72 10.75 26.49
C LYS A 72 -1.89 12.04 26.34
N TYR A 73 -0.60 11.92 25.98
CA TYR A 73 0.34 13.04 26.02
C TYR A 73 0.95 13.45 24.68
N THR A 74 0.80 12.65 23.61
CA THR A 74 1.53 12.93 22.35
C THR A 74 0.69 13.75 21.36
N LYS A 75 1.15 14.97 21.07
CA LYS A 75 0.76 15.70 19.83
C LYS A 75 1.20 14.87 18.61
N LYS A 76 0.53 14.99 17.46
CA LYS A 76 0.99 14.33 16.22
C LYS A 76 2.40 14.82 15.88
N THR A 77 3.41 13.98 16.10
CA THR A 77 4.80 14.26 15.76
C THR A 77 5.11 13.77 14.35
N LYS A 78 6.11 14.36 13.70
CA LYS A 78 6.61 13.91 12.39
C LYS A 78 6.95 12.41 12.40
N LEU A 79 7.52 11.93 13.51
CA LEU A 79 7.86 10.52 13.71
C LEU A 79 6.62 9.62 13.73
N LYS A 80 5.55 10.01 14.43
CA LYS A 80 4.31 9.22 14.45
C LYS A 80 3.69 9.10 13.06
N ASN A 81 3.64 10.20 12.31
CA ASN A 81 3.17 10.16 10.92
C ASN A 81 4.07 9.27 10.05
N PHE A 82 5.39 9.33 10.22
CA PHE A 82 6.32 8.46 9.51
C PHE A 82 6.05 6.97 9.80
N TRP A 83 5.91 6.58 11.06
CA TRP A 83 5.59 5.21 11.44
C TRP A 83 4.23 4.74 10.88
N GLU A 84 3.20 5.58 10.95
CA GLU A 84 1.87 5.27 10.42
C GLU A 84 1.88 5.10 8.90
N MET A 85 2.65 5.91 8.18
CA MET A 85 2.77 5.82 6.72
C MET A 85 3.60 4.61 6.25
N ASN A 86 4.52 4.12 7.08
CA ASN A 86 5.47 3.04 6.76
C ASN A 86 5.17 1.69 7.40
N TYR A 87 4.05 1.56 8.12
CA TYR A 87 3.76 0.38 8.94
C TYR A 87 3.86 -0.95 8.15
N SER A 88 3.39 -0.98 6.90
CA SER A 88 3.47 -2.17 6.04
C SER A 88 4.91 -2.61 5.74
N TYR A 89 5.81 -1.65 5.49
CA TYR A 89 7.23 -1.94 5.24
C TYR A 89 7.93 -2.42 6.50
N PHE A 90 7.64 -1.81 7.65
CA PHE A 90 8.17 -2.27 8.93
C PHE A 90 7.72 -3.68 9.28
N LEU A 91 6.46 -4.01 9.00
CA LEU A 91 5.92 -5.36 9.23
C LEU A 91 6.59 -6.40 8.33
N LEU A 92 6.78 -6.09 7.05
CA LEU A 92 7.50 -6.96 6.13
C LEU A 92 8.97 -7.15 6.56
N ALA A 93 9.69 -6.05 6.79
CA ALA A 93 11.08 -6.09 7.23
C ALA A 93 11.25 -6.87 8.55
N TYR A 94 10.29 -6.74 9.46
CA TYR A 94 10.25 -7.50 10.71
C TYR A 94 10.19 -9.02 10.46
N PHE A 95 9.32 -9.50 9.57
CA PHE A 95 9.24 -10.93 9.27
C PHE A 95 10.49 -11.45 8.58
N ILE A 96 11.01 -10.72 7.57
CA ILE A 96 12.25 -11.12 6.88
C ILE A 96 13.43 -11.14 7.88
N SER A 97 13.45 -10.22 8.86
CA SER A 97 14.51 -10.16 9.87
C SER A 97 14.49 -11.38 10.79
N ILE A 98 13.29 -11.85 11.18
CA ILE A 98 13.14 -13.09 11.94
C ILE A 98 13.67 -14.29 11.15
N PHE A 99 13.28 -14.42 9.87
CA PHE A 99 13.77 -15.50 9.02
C PHE A 99 15.30 -15.47 8.88
N CYS A 100 15.87 -14.27 8.71
CA CYS A 100 17.32 -14.10 8.65
C CYS A 100 18.01 -14.54 9.95
N MET A 101 17.54 -14.07 11.12
CA MET A 101 18.15 -14.40 12.41
C MET A 101 18.08 -15.90 12.72
N VAL A 102 16.95 -16.57 12.40
CA VAL A 102 16.80 -18.01 12.60
C VAL A 102 17.68 -18.84 11.65
N SER A 103 18.06 -18.27 10.51
CA SER A 103 18.88 -18.96 9.51
C SER A 103 20.38 -18.87 9.79
N LEU A 104 20.82 -17.98 10.69
CA LEU A 104 22.22 -17.88 11.07
C LEU A 104 22.64 -19.10 11.89
N LYS A 105 23.79 -19.67 11.51
CA LYS A 105 24.42 -20.82 12.17
C LYS A 105 25.88 -20.48 12.48
N SER A 106 26.35 -20.95 13.63
CA SER A 106 27.74 -20.80 14.06
C SER A 106 28.68 -21.79 13.38
N GLU A 107 28.18 -22.97 13.00
CA GLU A 107 28.94 -23.92 12.21
C GLU A 107 29.06 -23.46 10.76
N ILE A 108 30.21 -23.74 10.14
CA ILE A 108 30.41 -23.56 8.71
C ILE A 108 29.63 -24.67 7.99
N VAL A 109 28.48 -24.30 7.43
CA VAL A 109 27.60 -25.23 6.71
C VAL A 109 27.81 -25.14 5.20
N TRP A 110 28.20 -23.96 4.71
CA TRP A 110 28.32 -23.70 3.28
C TRP A 110 29.73 -23.96 2.77
N THR A 111 29.80 -24.56 1.58
CA THR A 111 31.02 -24.62 0.78
C THR A 111 31.28 -23.26 0.11
N LEU A 112 32.50 -23.03 -0.35
CA LEU A 112 32.85 -21.80 -1.07
C LEU A 112 32.02 -21.65 -2.34
N GLU A 113 31.87 -22.74 -3.10
CA GLU A 113 30.98 -22.80 -4.28
C GLU A 113 29.56 -22.34 -3.93
N LYS A 114 29.02 -22.78 -2.78
CA LYS A 114 27.67 -22.40 -2.38
C LYS A 114 27.57 -20.92 -2.02
N LEU A 115 28.59 -20.36 -1.39
CA LEU A 115 28.67 -18.93 -1.11
C LEU A 115 28.71 -18.10 -2.40
N GLU A 116 29.51 -18.52 -3.38
CA GLU A 116 29.60 -17.85 -4.68
C GLU A 116 28.27 -17.94 -5.46
N GLU A 117 27.58 -19.09 -5.43
CA GLU A 117 26.23 -19.23 -5.99
C GLU A 117 25.23 -18.27 -5.34
N ILE A 118 25.23 -18.18 -4.01
CA ILE A 118 24.33 -17.30 -3.27
C ILE A 118 24.66 -15.83 -3.60
N LEU A 119 25.93 -15.46 -3.61
CA LEU A 119 26.36 -14.11 -3.97
C LEU A 119 25.95 -13.75 -5.41
N SER A 120 26.07 -14.69 -6.36
CA SER A 120 25.59 -14.51 -7.73
C SER A 120 24.07 -14.28 -7.78
N LEU A 121 23.30 -15.02 -6.98
CA LEU A 121 21.87 -14.82 -6.82
C LEU A 121 21.55 -13.45 -6.20
N GLU A 122 22.31 -13.01 -5.20
CA GLU A 122 22.16 -11.67 -4.59
C GLU A 122 22.38 -10.55 -5.62
N TRP A 123 23.45 -10.63 -6.43
CA TRP A 123 23.69 -9.71 -7.54
C TRP A 123 22.58 -9.74 -8.59
N THR A 124 21.99 -10.90 -8.84
CA THR A 124 20.85 -11.05 -9.75
C THR A 124 19.61 -10.36 -9.20
N ILE A 125 19.26 -10.62 -7.92
CA ILE A 125 18.13 -9.97 -7.23
C ILE A 125 18.33 -8.45 -7.19
N PHE A 126 19.55 -8.00 -6.90
CA PHE A 126 19.90 -6.58 -6.90
C PHE A 126 19.76 -5.95 -8.30
N SER A 127 20.20 -6.63 -9.35
CA SER A 127 20.06 -6.16 -10.73
C SER A 127 18.60 -6.04 -11.17
N ILE A 128 17.76 -7.02 -10.79
CA ILE A 128 16.31 -6.96 -10.97
C ILE A 128 15.73 -5.76 -10.20
N SER A 129 16.16 -5.55 -8.95
CA SER A 129 15.72 -4.44 -8.11
C SER A 129 16.04 -3.08 -8.74
N ILE A 130 17.26 -2.90 -9.27
CA ILE A 130 17.65 -1.70 -10.01
C ILE A 130 16.77 -1.52 -11.25
N THR A 131 16.56 -2.58 -12.03
CA THR A 131 15.78 -2.52 -13.28
C THR A 131 14.35 -2.06 -13.00
N ILE A 132 13.72 -2.66 -11.98
CA ILE A 132 12.40 -2.27 -11.49
C ILE A 132 12.40 -0.80 -11.07
N PHE A 133 13.38 -0.39 -10.26
CA PHE A 133 13.48 0.99 -9.78
C PHE A 133 13.65 2.00 -10.94
N LEU A 134 14.48 1.70 -11.93
CA LEU A 134 14.74 2.61 -13.06
C LEU A 134 13.49 2.83 -13.91
N VAL A 135 12.77 1.76 -14.23
CA VAL A 135 11.49 1.85 -14.98
C VAL A 135 10.46 2.61 -14.15
N TRP A 136 10.37 2.30 -12.86
CA TRP A 136 9.38 2.90 -11.98
C TRP A 136 9.66 4.38 -11.66
N ASN A 137 10.93 4.76 -11.57
CA ASN A 137 11.36 6.12 -11.24
C ASN A 137 10.82 7.15 -12.25
N VAL A 138 10.78 6.80 -13.54
CA VAL A 138 10.22 7.69 -14.57
C VAL A 138 8.72 7.91 -14.36
N LEU A 139 7.97 6.82 -14.14
CA LEU A 139 6.52 6.87 -13.93
C LEU A 139 6.16 7.64 -12.66
N ILE A 140 6.87 7.38 -11.56
CA ILE A 140 6.55 8.02 -10.28
C ILE A 140 6.89 9.50 -10.27
N LEU A 141 7.95 9.93 -10.97
CA LEU A 141 8.28 11.35 -11.10
C LEU A 141 7.20 12.10 -11.88
N GLN A 142 6.61 11.50 -12.91
CA GLN A 142 5.47 12.07 -13.63
C GLN A 142 4.23 12.14 -12.73
N PHE A 143 3.87 11.03 -12.08
CA PHE A 143 2.75 10.96 -11.16
C PHE A 143 2.85 11.96 -9.99
N LEU A 144 4.04 12.12 -9.41
CA LEU A 144 4.28 13.08 -8.33
C LEU A 144 4.15 14.53 -8.82
N LYS A 145 4.57 14.84 -10.05
CA LYS A 145 4.37 16.18 -10.62
C LYS A 145 2.89 16.48 -10.84
N GLU A 146 2.12 15.52 -11.34
CA GLU A 146 0.68 15.68 -11.56
C GLU A 146 -0.10 15.84 -10.25
N LYS A 147 0.27 15.08 -9.21
CA LYS A 147 -0.37 15.17 -7.88
C LYS A 147 0.18 16.28 -7.00
N GLN A 148 1.09 17.11 -7.49
CA GLN A 148 1.66 18.19 -6.71
C GLN A 148 0.54 19.18 -6.31
N PRO A 149 0.31 19.42 -5.01
CA PRO A 149 -0.78 20.27 -4.58
C PRO A 149 -0.51 21.72 -5.02
N SER A 150 -1.42 22.27 -5.81
CA SER A 150 -1.43 23.68 -6.19
C SER A 150 -2.17 24.52 -5.14
N GLU A 151 -1.68 25.74 -4.90
CA GLU A 151 -2.35 26.68 -4.01
C GLU A 151 -3.62 27.22 -4.71
N GLU A 152 -4.79 26.95 -4.13
CA GLU A 152 -6.04 27.54 -4.61
C GLU A 152 -6.01 29.06 -4.39
N LYS A 153 -6.50 29.85 -5.35
CA LYS A 153 -6.54 31.33 -5.26
C LYS A 153 -7.46 31.87 -4.14
N SER A 154 -8.20 30.99 -3.46
CA SER A 154 -9.14 31.32 -2.39
C SER A 154 -8.41 31.62 -1.07
N ASN A 155 -8.67 32.80 -0.48
CA ASN A 155 -8.07 33.26 0.78
C ASN A 155 -8.73 32.67 2.05
N SER A 156 -9.59 31.66 1.93
CA SER A 156 -10.27 31.10 3.11
C SER A 156 -9.28 30.33 4.01
N LEU A 157 -9.41 30.50 5.33
CA LEU A 157 -8.59 29.78 6.32
C LEU A 157 -8.77 28.26 6.23
N ILE A 158 -9.97 27.79 5.87
CA ILE A 158 -10.29 26.37 5.71
C ILE A 158 -9.52 25.79 4.52
N ASN A 159 -9.52 26.47 3.37
CA ASN A 159 -8.78 26.01 2.17
C ASN A 159 -7.28 26.04 2.43
N LYS A 160 -6.78 27.03 3.19
CA LYS A 160 -5.37 27.11 3.59
C LYS A 160 -4.96 25.96 4.51
N ILE A 161 -5.79 25.59 5.49
CA ILE A 161 -5.55 24.43 6.37
C ILE A 161 -5.58 23.13 5.54
N GLY A 162 -6.57 22.97 4.65
CA GLY A 162 -6.67 21.83 3.75
C GLY A 162 -5.46 21.68 2.83
N TYR A 163 -4.97 22.79 2.27
CA TYR A 163 -3.76 22.84 1.46
C TYR A 163 -2.51 22.43 2.25
N ILE A 164 -2.32 22.95 3.47
CA ILE A 164 -1.19 22.56 4.34
C ILE A 164 -1.21 21.05 4.62
N GLN A 165 -2.39 20.48 4.85
CA GLN A 165 -2.53 19.03 5.08
C GLN A 165 -2.23 18.22 3.82
N LYS A 166 -2.76 18.63 2.65
CA LYS A 166 -2.44 17.99 1.35
C LYS A 166 -0.94 18.06 1.06
N LYS A 167 -0.30 19.22 1.31
CA LYS A 167 1.14 19.43 1.16
C LYS A 167 1.98 18.55 2.08
N ALA A 168 1.59 18.41 3.34
CA ALA A 168 2.27 17.53 4.29
C ALA A 168 2.16 16.05 3.87
N ASN A 169 0.98 15.62 3.42
CA ASN A 169 0.76 14.26 2.93
C ASN A 169 1.56 13.98 1.65
N PHE A 170 1.56 14.93 0.70
CA PHE A 170 2.33 14.84 -0.54
C PHE A 170 3.84 14.74 -0.26
N HIS A 171 4.37 15.60 0.63
CA HIS A 171 5.78 15.54 1.02
C HIS A 171 6.13 14.19 1.65
N GLY A 172 5.26 13.66 2.51
CA GLY A 172 5.41 12.33 3.08
C GLY A 172 5.47 11.26 1.99
N GLN A 173 4.52 11.24 1.05
CA GLN A 173 4.50 10.29 -0.06
C GLN A 173 5.74 10.40 -0.96
N ALA A 174 6.13 11.61 -1.34
CA ALA A 174 7.34 11.83 -2.14
C ALA A 174 8.59 11.33 -1.42
N SER A 175 8.74 11.64 -0.12
CA SER A 175 9.86 11.16 0.69
C SER A 175 9.91 9.63 0.76
N LEU A 176 8.78 8.94 0.76
CA LEU A 176 8.74 7.47 0.76
C LEU A 176 9.32 6.89 -0.53
N PHE A 177 8.96 7.45 -1.69
CA PHE A 177 9.50 6.98 -2.96
C PHE A 177 11.02 7.16 -3.04
N PHE A 178 11.57 8.19 -2.42
CA PHE A 178 13.02 8.37 -2.32
C PHE A 178 13.70 7.45 -1.29
N ASN A 179 12.96 6.84 -0.36
CA ASN A 179 13.54 5.82 0.55
C ASN A 179 14.08 4.62 -0.21
N SER A 180 13.46 4.26 -1.33
CA SER A 180 13.92 3.18 -2.20
C SER A 180 15.31 3.43 -2.79
N VAL A 181 15.70 4.70 -3.01
CA VAL A 181 17.07 5.08 -3.41
C VAL A 181 18.07 4.80 -2.30
N TYR A 182 17.77 5.24 -1.08
CA TYR A 182 18.63 4.99 0.08
C TYR A 182 18.80 3.49 0.33
N LEU A 183 17.72 2.74 0.18
CA LEU A 183 17.71 1.31 0.42
C LEU A 183 18.52 0.55 -0.64
N LEU A 184 18.39 0.88 -1.93
CA LEU A 184 19.24 0.35 -3.00
C LEU A 184 20.73 0.70 -2.77
N THR A 185 21.02 1.92 -2.33
CA THR A 185 22.40 2.37 -2.06
C THR A 185 23.03 1.59 -0.91
N ILE A 186 22.28 1.42 0.18
CA ILE A 186 22.74 0.61 1.32
C ILE A 186 22.96 -0.83 0.88
N ASN A 187 22.02 -1.41 0.14
CA ASN A 187 22.14 -2.78 -0.35
C ASN A 187 23.38 -2.96 -1.24
N LEU A 188 23.66 -2.00 -2.14
CA LEU A 188 24.87 -2.03 -2.96
C LEU A 188 26.15 -2.04 -2.11
N ILE A 189 26.23 -1.18 -1.09
CA ILE A 189 27.41 -1.11 -0.21
C ILE A 189 27.61 -2.43 0.54
N VAL A 190 26.52 -2.99 1.08
CA VAL A 190 26.56 -4.27 1.81
C VAL A 190 26.94 -5.42 0.88
N LEU A 191 26.41 -5.44 -0.35
CA LEU A 191 26.72 -6.46 -1.36
C LEU A 191 28.16 -6.39 -1.86
N LEU A 192 28.70 -5.17 -2.08
CA LEU A 192 30.10 -4.97 -2.39
C LEU A 192 31.01 -5.44 -1.25
N PHE A 193 30.61 -5.17 0.00
CA PHE A 193 31.32 -5.64 1.18
C PHE A 193 31.30 -7.17 1.26
N ALA A 194 30.15 -7.82 1.08
CA ALA A 194 30.03 -9.28 1.06
C ALA A 194 30.87 -9.92 -0.04
N THR A 195 30.81 -9.37 -1.25
CA THR A 195 31.63 -9.80 -2.38
C THR A 195 33.11 -9.71 -2.05
N SER A 196 33.52 -8.59 -1.43
CA SER A 196 34.92 -8.38 -1.03
C SER A 196 35.36 -9.39 0.04
N VAL A 197 34.54 -9.61 1.07
CA VAL A 197 34.84 -10.54 2.17
C VAL A 197 34.97 -11.98 1.65
N VAL A 198 34.09 -12.42 0.74
CA VAL A 198 34.15 -13.77 0.15
C VAL A 198 35.37 -13.91 -0.77
N HIS A 199 35.64 -12.92 -1.63
CA HIS A 199 36.67 -13.03 -2.67
C HIS A 199 38.11 -12.76 -2.18
N PHE A 200 38.28 -11.92 -1.15
CA PHE A 200 39.59 -11.65 -0.53
C PHE A 200 39.89 -12.56 0.66
N SER A 201 39.02 -13.54 0.96
CA SER A 201 39.28 -14.54 1.99
C SER A 201 40.47 -15.40 1.56
N THR A 202 41.63 -15.15 2.16
CA THR A 202 42.97 -15.54 1.71
C THR A 202 43.25 -17.04 1.60
N GLU A 203 42.32 -17.91 2.07
CA GLU A 203 42.60 -19.34 2.23
C GLU A 203 41.69 -20.28 1.43
N GLN A 204 40.79 -19.81 0.55
CA GLN A 204 39.72 -20.65 -0.07
C GLN A 204 38.87 -21.43 0.96
N THR A 205 39.04 -21.17 2.26
CA THR A 205 38.27 -21.74 3.36
C THR A 205 37.13 -20.81 3.71
N VAL A 206 35.94 -21.38 3.86
CA VAL A 206 34.77 -20.63 4.28
C VAL A 206 34.90 -20.32 5.77
N THR A 207 34.77 -19.06 6.14
CA THR A 207 34.71 -18.64 7.54
C THR A 207 33.26 -18.39 7.97
N ILE A 208 33.01 -18.42 9.28
CA ILE A 208 31.73 -18.03 9.88
C ILE A 208 31.36 -16.59 9.48
N LEU A 209 32.36 -15.72 9.34
CA LEU A 209 32.18 -14.35 8.89
C LEU A 209 31.63 -14.30 7.46
N ASN A 210 32.19 -15.09 6.53
CA ASN A 210 31.75 -15.13 5.14
C ASN A 210 30.29 -15.59 5.04
N GLN A 211 29.93 -16.66 5.74
CA GLN A 211 28.54 -17.18 5.81
C GLN A 211 27.57 -16.15 6.40
N THR A 212 27.97 -15.49 7.48
CA THR A 212 27.13 -14.51 8.19
C THR A 212 26.90 -13.26 7.36
N VAL A 213 27.97 -12.69 6.79
CA VAL A 213 27.89 -11.49 5.95
C VAL A 213 27.05 -11.76 4.70
N THR A 214 27.22 -12.92 4.06
CA THR A 214 26.39 -13.32 2.90
C THR A 214 24.92 -13.48 3.32
N SER A 215 24.63 -14.17 4.42
CA SER A 215 23.24 -14.27 4.94
C SER A 215 22.58 -12.91 5.21
N ILE A 216 23.33 -11.97 5.79
CA ILE A 216 22.85 -10.60 6.04
C ILE A 216 22.61 -9.86 4.73
N THR A 217 23.48 -10.03 3.76
CA THR A 217 23.38 -9.40 2.43
C THR A 217 22.18 -9.94 1.65
N PHE A 218 21.95 -11.24 1.70
CA PHE A 218 20.75 -11.89 1.17
C PHE A 218 19.47 -11.29 1.77
N TYR A 219 19.47 -11.01 3.08
CA TYR A 219 18.37 -10.31 3.75
C TYR A 219 18.15 -8.91 3.17
N PHE A 220 19.21 -8.11 2.99
CA PHE A 220 19.08 -6.79 2.38
C PHE A 220 18.56 -6.87 0.94
N CYS A 221 19.04 -7.81 0.13
CA CYS A 221 18.57 -8.03 -1.24
C CYS A 221 17.08 -8.39 -1.28
N THR A 222 16.65 -9.35 -0.46
CA THR A 222 15.26 -9.80 -0.41
C THR A 222 14.32 -8.71 0.10
N ASN A 223 14.75 -7.95 1.11
CA ASN A 223 13.97 -6.83 1.63
C ASN A 223 13.86 -5.69 0.61
N THR A 224 14.95 -5.41 -0.11
CA THR A 224 14.99 -4.39 -1.17
C THR A 224 13.98 -4.66 -2.27
N ILE A 225 14.04 -5.85 -2.87
CA ILE A 225 13.13 -6.20 -3.97
C ILE A 225 11.68 -6.23 -3.50
N SER A 226 11.43 -6.70 -2.28
CA SER A 226 10.07 -6.78 -1.73
C SER A 226 9.47 -5.41 -1.45
N ILE A 227 10.24 -4.47 -0.90
CA ILE A 227 9.80 -3.09 -0.66
C ILE A 227 9.53 -2.39 -1.99
N LEU A 228 10.43 -2.50 -2.96
CA LEU A 228 10.23 -1.94 -4.31
C LEU A 228 8.97 -2.47 -4.98
N PHE A 229 8.70 -3.77 -4.85
CA PHE A 229 7.49 -4.37 -5.41
C PHE A 229 6.22 -3.83 -4.74
N LEU A 230 6.22 -3.66 -3.41
CA LEU A 230 5.09 -3.04 -2.70
C LEU A 230 4.89 -1.56 -3.04
N ASP A 231 5.98 -0.81 -3.26
CA ASP A 231 5.95 0.58 -3.70
C ASP A 231 5.24 0.75 -5.05
N ILE A 232 5.33 -0.26 -5.91
CA ILE A 232 4.67 -0.29 -7.23
C ILE A 232 3.20 -0.68 -7.10
N LEU A 233 2.91 -1.74 -6.33
CA LEU A 233 1.55 -2.26 -6.19
C LEU A 233 0.59 -1.28 -5.52
N LYS A 234 1.07 -0.48 -4.56
CA LYS A 234 0.21 0.43 -3.80
C LYS A 234 -0.46 1.51 -4.66
N PRO A 235 0.27 2.33 -5.46
CA PRO A 235 -0.34 3.29 -6.36
C PRO A 235 -1.18 2.62 -7.45
N LEU A 236 -0.72 1.50 -8.04
CA LEU A 236 -1.51 0.75 -9.02
C LEU A 236 -2.86 0.27 -8.45
N SER A 237 -2.87 -0.22 -7.21
CA SER A 237 -4.10 -0.62 -6.55
C SER A 237 -5.03 0.55 -6.26
N GLN A 238 -4.48 1.73 -5.96
CA GLN A 238 -5.28 2.95 -5.76
C GLN A 238 -5.89 3.42 -7.07
N GLU A 239 -5.09 3.48 -8.13
CA GLU A 239 -5.52 3.88 -9.47
C GLU A 239 -6.56 2.92 -10.03
N LYS A 240 -6.33 1.60 -9.92
CA LYS A 240 -7.34 0.58 -10.26
C LYS A 240 -8.65 0.82 -9.51
N LYS A 241 -8.59 1.11 -8.21
CA LYS A 241 -9.79 1.34 -7.41
C LYS A 241 -10.55 2.56 -7.92
N THR A 242 -9.84 3.67 -8.17
CA THR A 242 -10.44 4.89 -8.72
C THR A 242 -11.06 4.64 -10.09
N MET A 243 -10.33 4.00 -11.01
CA MET A 243 -10.86 3.66 -12.34
C MET A 243 -12.11 2.78 -12.25
N LEU A 244 -12.12 1.78 -11.36
CA LEU A 244 -13.28 0.91 -11.17
C LEU A 244 -14.48 1.63 -10.55
N GLU A 245 -14.25 2.60 -9.66
CA GLU A 245 -15.31 3.42 -9.07
C GLU A 245 -15.90 4.38 -10.11
N GLU A 246 -15.05 5.04 -10.91
CA GLU A 246 -15.46 5.95 -11.98
C GLU A 246 -16.14 5.22 -13.16
N SER A 247 -15.72 3.98 -13.46
CA SER A 247 -16.30 3.18 -14.54
C SER A 247 -17.52 2.35 -14.10
N LYS A 248 -17.96 2.47 -12.85
CA LYS A 248 -19.02 1.63 -12.30
C LYS A 248 -20.36 2.08 -12.86
N VAL A 249 -20.92 1.29 -13.78
CA VAL A 249 -22.30 1.47 -14.24
C VAL A 249 -23.25 1.20 -13.08
N THR A 250 -23.94 2.23 -12.62
CA THR A 250 -24.92 2.17 -11.55
C THR A 250 -26.30 1.79 -12.09
N THR A 251 -27.21 1.40 -11.20
CA THR A 251 -28.61 1.19 -11.55
C THR A 251 -29.27 2.48 -12.06
N GLU A 252 -28.77 3.64 -11.63
CA GLU A 252 -29.22 4.95 -12.12
C GLU A 252 -28.80 5.16 -13.57
N ASP A 253 -27.55 4.82 -13.93
CA ASP A 253 -27.07 4.87 -15.32
C ASP A 253 -27.90 3.95 -16.24
N LEU A 254 -28.22 2.73 -15.77
CA LEU A 254 -29.07 1.80 -16.52
C LEU A 254 -30.51 2.33 -16.65
N ASN A 255 -31.06 2.95 -15.61
CA ASN A 255 -32.39 3.54 -15.67
C ASN A 255 -32.45 4.75 -16.60
N LEU A 256 -31.40 5.59 -16.59
CA LEU A 256 -31.25 6.71 -17.51
C LEU A 256 -31.17 6.20 -18.96
N GLN A 257 -30.31 5.20 -19.21
CA GLN A 257 -30.21 4.56 -20.52
C GLN A 257 -31.55 3.98 -20.99
N ASN A 258 -32.27 3.28 -20.11
CA ASN A 258 -33.57 2.70 -20.44
C ASN A 258 -34.62 3.76 -20.75
N LYS A 259 -34.68 4.86 -19.98
CA LYS A 259 -35.58 6.00 -20.25
C LYS A 259 -35.28 6.66 -21.59
N VAL A 260 -34.00 6.92 -21.88
CA VAL A 260 -33.57 7.50 -23.16
C VAL A 260 -33.91 6.57 -24.32
N SER A 261 -33.69 5.27 -24.16
CA SER A 261 -34.04 4.24 -25.15
C SER A 261 -35.55 4.14 -25.37
N GLU A 262 -36.36 4.25 -24.32
CA GLU A 262 -37.81 4.21 -24.40
C GLU A 262 -38.37 5.41 -25.17
N ILE A 263 -37.93 6.62 -24.82
CA ILE A 263 -38.32 7.87 -25.52
C ILE A 263 -37.90 7.79 -27.00
N SER A 264 -36.67 7.35 -27.27
CA SER A 264 -36.17 7.21 -28.64
C SER A 264 -36.97 6.19 -29.46
N ASN A 265 -37.34 5.06 -28.85
CA ASN A 265 -38.15 4.03 -29.50
C ASN A 265 -39.61 4.48 -29.72
N GLN A 266 -40.19 5.24 -28.79
CA GLN A 266 -41.52 5.81 -28.94
C GLN A 266 -41.55 6.82 -30.09
N ALA A 267 -40.57 7.73 -30.15
CA ALA A 267 -40.41 8.65 -31.26
C ALA A 267 -40.27 7.88 -32.58
N LEU A 268 -39.35 6.91 -32.67
CA LEU A 268 -39.15 6.14 -33.90
C LEU A 268 -40.41 5.40 -34.38
N LYS A 269 -41.20 4.83 -33.46
CA LYS A 269 -42.49 4.21 -33.80
C LYS A 269 -43.49 5.22 -34.35
N ALA A 270 -43.58 6.39 -33.75
CA ALA A 270 -44.48 7.45 -34.20
C ALA A 270 -44.05 8.01 -35.58
N PHE A 271 -42.75 8.15 -35.82
CA PHE A 271 -42.18 8.50 -37.12
C PHE A 271 -42.60 7.51 -38.22
N LYS A 272 -42.46 6.19 -37.96
CA LYS A 272 -42.88 5.13 -38.88
C LYS A 272 -44.38 5.16 -39.16
N ALA A 273 -45.21 5.33 -38.12
CA ALA A 273 -46.66 5.41 -38.27
C ALA A 273 -47.11 6.61 -39.13
N ILE A 274 -46.43 7.76 -39.02
CA ILE A 274 -46.67 8.95 -39.86
C ILE A 274 -46.25 8.70 -41.30
N GLU A 275 -45.14 8.01 -41.51
CA GLU A 275 -44.63 7.69 -42.84
C GLU A 275 -45.60 6.76 -43.60
N GLU A 276 -46.18 5.77 -42.91
CA GLU A 276 -47.14 4.79 -43.45
C GLU A 276 -48.53 5.38 -43.77
N LEU A 277 -48.88 6.56 -43.26
CA LEU A 277 -50.17 7.21 -43.53
C LEU A 277 -50.23 7.77 -44.96
N SER A 278 -50.90 7.07 -45.87
CA SER A 278 -51.02 7.44 -47.30
C SER A 278 -51.86 8.69 -47.58
N THR A 279 -52.60 9.20 -46.59
CA THR A 279 -53.57 10.30 -46.72
C THR A 279 -52.98 11.69 -46.41
N LEU A 280 -51.76 11.77 -45.90
CA LEU A 280 -51.11 13.03 -45.52
C LEU A 280 -50.16 13.54 -46.61
N SER A 281 -50.22 14.84 -46.91
CA SER A 281 -49.24 15.50 -47.80
C SER A 281 -47.84 15.45 -47.19
N LYS A 282 -46.80 15.44 -48.04
CA LYS A 282 -45.39 15.39 -47.59
C LYS A 282 -45.08 16.47 -46.55
N ASP A 283 -45.52 17.70 -46.79
CA ASP A 283 -45.25 18.83 -45.90
C ASP A 283 -45.88 18.63 -44.50
N LYS A 284 -47.10 18.08 -44.42
CA LYS A 284 -47.74 17.78 -43.13
C LYS A 284 -47.08 16.61 -42.40
N LYS A 285 -46.55 15.62 -43.11
CA LYS A 285 -45.77 14.54 -42.48
C LYS A 285 -44.51 15.08 -41.84
N THR A 286 -43.78 15.95 -42.54
CA THR A 286 -42.56 16.58 -42.04
C THR A 286 -42.85 17.48 -40.85
N GLU A 287 -43.96 18.22 -40.86
CA GLU A 287 -44.39 19.05 -39.72
C GLU A 287 -44.69 18.20 -38.47
N MET A 288 -45.47 17.12 -38.59
CA MET A 288 -45.77 16.23 -37.45
C MET A 288 -44.52 15.50 -36.92
N GLN A 289 -43.61 15.12 -37.81
CA GLN A 289 -42.32 14.53 -37.44
C GLN A 289 -41.44 15.52 -36.65
N ASN A 290 -41.40 16.79 -37.06
CA ASN A 290 -40.66 17.83 -36.35
C ASN A 290 -41.24 18.11 -34.95
N VAL A 291 -42.56 18.04 -34.78
CA VAL A 291 -43.21 18.17 -33.46
C VAL A 291 -42.82 17.02 -32.54
N ILE A 292 -42.86 15.77 -33.01
CA ILE A 292 -42.46 14.60 -32.21
C ILE A 292 -40.98 14.65 -31.85
N LEU A 293 -40.13 15.11 -32.77
CA LEU A 293 -38.71 15.31 -32.49
C LEU A 293 -38.49 16.37 -31.41
N ALA A 294 -39.21 17.49 -31.50
CA ALA A 294 -39.13 18.56 -30.50
C ALA A 294 -39.61 18.10 -29.11
N GLU A 295 -40.69 17.32 -29.04
CA GLU A 295 -41.19 16.74 -27.78
C GLU A 295 -40.20 15.72 -27.19
N ALA A 296 -39.62 14.85 -28.01
CA ALA A 296 -38.60 13.91 -27.57
C ALA A 296 -37.34 14.63 -27.07
N MET A 297 -36.89 15.67 -27.77
CA MET A 297 -35.75 16.49 -27.34
C MET A 297 -36.04 17.23 -26.02
N GLN A 298 -37.25 17.73 -25.82
CA GLN A 298 -37.65 18.41 -24.59
C GLN A 298 -37.73 17.46 -23.39
N GLN A 299 -38.17 16.23 -23.59
CA GLN A 299 -38.17 15.20 -22.53
C GLN A 299 -36.75 14.76 -22.19
N LEU A 300 -35.85 14.66 -23.18
CA LEU A 300 -34.44 14.32 -22.96
C LEU A 300 -33.68 15.43 -22.22
N THR A 301 -33.90 16.71 -22.57
CA THR A 301 -33.30 17.83 -21.81
C THR A 301 -33.82 17.91 -20.39
N GLY A 302 -35.12 17.65 -20.16
CA GLY A 302 -35.67 17.58 -18.80
C GLY A 302 -35.09 16.45 -17.95
N ILE A 303 -34.68 15.34 -18.56
CA ILE A 303 -33.96 14.24 -17.86
C ILE A 303 -32.51 14.64 -17.56
N GLN A 304 -31.85 15.36 -18.47
CA GLN A 304 -30.48 15.84 -18.30
C GLN A 304 -30.35 16.86 -17.14
N ASP A 305 -31.30 17.79 -17.03
CA ASP A 305 -31.34 18.77 -15.93
C ASP A 305 -31.55 18.10 -14.56
N GLN A 306 -32.29 16.98 -14.52
CA GLN A 306 -32.49 16.20 -13.29
C GLN A 306 -31.24 15.41 -12.89
N SER A 307 -30.43 14.93 -13.84
CA SER A 307 -29.16 14.25 -13.54
C SER A 307 -28.07 15.21 -13.05
N GLU A 308 -27.96 16.42 -13.61
CA GLU A 308 -26.94 17.40 -13.19
C GLU A 308 -27.21 17.94 -11.76
N TYR A 309 -28.48 18.01 -11.34
CA TYR A 309 -28.83 18.40 -9.97
C TYR A 309 -28.43 17.36 -8.91
N ILE A 310 -28.33 16.08 -9.29
CA ILE A 310 -27.91 15.00 -8.40
C ILE A 310 -26.38 15.00 -8.25
N GLU A 311 -25.63 15.18 -9.35
CA GLU A 311 -24.16 15.28 -9.31
C GLU A 311 -23.66 16.58 -8.65
N GLY A 312 -24.42 17.68 -8.68
CA GLY A 312 -24.08 18.94 -8.03
C GLY A 312 -24.24 18.95 -6.51
N GLY A 313 -24.97 17.98 -5.93
CA GLY A 313 -25.31 17.90 -4.51
C GLY A 313 -24.29 17.18 -3.62
N GLU A 314 -23.30 16.49 -4.20
CA GLU A 314 -22.29 15.70 -3.47
C GLU A 314 -20.88 16.33 -3.42
N LYS A 315 -20.71 17.62 -3.74
CA LYS A 315 -19.40 18.30 -3.60
C LYS A 315 -19.16 18.95 -2.24
#